data_AF-A0A4R2RWK0-F1
#
_entry.id   AF-A0A4R2RWK0-F1
#
_cell.length_a   1.000
_cell.length_b   1.000
_cell.length_c   1.000
_cell.angle_alpha   90.00
_cell.angle_beta   90.00
_cell.angle_gamma   90.00
#
_symmetry.space_group_name_H-M   'P 1'
#
loop_
_entity.id
_entity.type
_entity.pdbx_description
1 polymer ?
#
loop_
_entity_poly.entity_id
_entity_poly.type
_entity_poly.pdbx_seq_one_letter_code
_entity_poly.pdbx_strand_id
1 'polypeptide(L)'
;MFMSSTVEAKHKSFQHSVEAWQPMIVRAFQQASSQVSAYFHYSSMMELIQRYQHTLAQQSAHWEAAPRRWFQFQGLLYAMKKVEELLKSAWAGSSQTWTMHYLEDAWFREFAALCEEHSAIVHDPQAQGSRQLIHERLWSDAHPFIFDWALIYRLLWDNLEPGVFDEAAEVAFLEEQLRRADRAPVFEQRAMVAITYFYLKEDKDEAIWAMLRRAVEAGKQVHLADYLVYVADFMQREQWVRALTWLRQLSAFPVALLVGETVTLCQYWQTFADKYDLHDEYLAYLRQWLPWSDDYYQEQLLHMGQYEQWVEWQLHKRCYPADVERRQWKMVEKAAPHLLLPIYHQAIAGLIRLKQRKAYQEATKLMKKLRTLYRKQKKQDQWQRYLVHLTTRFARLRALQEEMRKGQLIN
;
A
#
# COMPACT_ATOMS: atom_id res chain seq x y z
N MET A 1 -43.80 5.39 -44.34
CA MET A 1 -44.02 5.00 -42.93
C MET A 1 -43.47 3.61 -42.57
N PHE A 2 -43.32 2.66 -43.50
CA PHE A 2 -42.84 1.31 -43.16
C PHE A 2 -41.34 1.18 -42.82
N MET A 3 -40.45 2.00 -43.39
CA MET A 3 -39.00 1.91 -43.12
C MET A 3 -38.58 2.39 -41.72
N SER A 4 -39.36 3.29 -41.09
CA SER A 4 -39.06 3.77 -39.72
C SER A 4 -39.28 2.66 -38.68
N SER A 5 -40.33 1.86 -38.84
CA SER A 5 -40.67 0.77 -37.90
C SER A 5 -39.63 -0.36 -37.91
N THR A 6 -39.01 -0.63 -39.06
CA THR A 6 -38.01 -1.71 -39.20
C THR A 6 -36.65 -1.31 -38.64
N VAL A 7 -36.31 -0.03 -38.72
CA VAL A 7 -35.08 0.53 -38.15
C VAL A 7 -35.22 0.65 -36.63
N GLU A 8 -36.36 1.14 -36.12
CA GLU A 8 -36.65 1.15 -34.68
C GLU A 8 -36.73 -0.25 -34.07
N ALA A 9 -37.35 -1.22 -34.76
CA ALA A 9 -37.40 -2.61 -34.31
C ALA A 9 -36.01 -3.27 -34.30
N LYS A 10 -35.15 -2.95 -35.29
CA LYS A 10 -33.74 -3.39 -35.27
C LYS A 10 -32.98 -2.73 -34.12
N HIS A 11 -33.09 -1.42 -33.91
CA HIS A 11 -32.43 -0.74 -32.80
C HIS A 11 -32.84 -1.30 -31.43
N LYS A 12 -34.13 -1.58 -31.22
CA LYS A 12 -34.62 -2.26 -30.02
C LYS A 12 -34.10 -3.70 -29.91
N SER A 13 -34.01 -4.43 -31.01
CA SER A 13 -33.42 -5.78 -31.03
C SER A 13 -31.91 -5.78 -30.71
N PHE A 14 -31.16 -4.77 -31.15
CA PHE A 14 -29.72 -4.62 -30.86
C PHE A 14 -29.47 -4.14 -29.43
N GLN A 15 -30.35 -3.31 -28.89
CA GLN A 15 -30.26 -2.77 -27.53
C GLN A 15 -30.41 -3.84 -26.44
N HIS A 16 -31.11 -4.94 -26.70
CA HIS A 16 -31.39 -5.98 -25.69
C HIS A 16 -30.77 -7.36 -26.01
N SER A 17 -30.06 -7.52 -27.14
CA SER A 17 -29.46 -8.80 -27.54
C SER A 17 -27.95 -8.87 -27.27
N VAL A 18 -27.55 -9.74 -26.34
CA VAL A 18 -26.14 -10.00 -25.97
C VAL A 18 -25.33 -10.53 -27.15
N GLU A 19 -25.93 -11.39 -27.96
CA GLU A 19 -25.31 -11.96 -29.15
C GLU A 19 -24.96 -10.89 -30.18
N ALA A 20 -25.68 -9.77 -30.17
CA ALA A 20 -25.45 -8.66 -31.07
C ALA A 20 -24.39 -7.67 -30.57
N TRP A 21 -24.12 -7.62 -29.25
CA TRP A 21 -23.12 -6.73 -28.64
C TRP A 21 -21.69 -7.22 -28.88
N GLN A 22 -21.45 -8.51 -28.73
CA GLN A 22 -20.12 -9.10 -28.87
C GLN A 22 -19.43 -8.78 -30.21
N PRO A 23 -20.06 -8.92 -31.40
CA PRO A 23 -19.42 -8.55 -32.65
C PRO A 23 -19.17 -7.04 -32.77
N MET A 24 -19.99 -6.18 -32.13
CA MET A 24 -19.76 -4.72 -32.11
C MET A 24 -18.53 -4.37 -31.28
N ILE A 25 -18.43 -4.92 -30.06
CA ILE A 25 -17.29 -4.80 -29.14
C ILE A 25 -15.99 -5.25 -29.82
N VAL A 26 -16.00 -6.44 -30.42
CA VAL A 26 -14.81 -7.00 -31.09
C VAL A 26 -14.36 -6.13 -32.26
N ARG A 27 -15.29 -5.68 -33.12
CA ARG A 27 -14.96 -4.84 -34.27
C ARG A 27 -14.43 -3.46 -33.86
N ALA A 28 -15.05 -2.84 -32.86
CA ALA A 28 -14.59 -1.55 -32.34
C ALA A 28 -13.16 -1.65 -31.81
N PHE A 29 -12.83 -2.73 -31.09
CA PHE A 29 -11.48 -2.94 -30.58
C PHE A 29 -10.46 -3.16 -31.71
N GLN A 30 -10.80 -3.99 -32.70
CA GLN A 30 -9.93 -4.24 -33.86
C GLN A 30 -9.58 -2.95 -34.60
N GLN A 31 -10.58 -2.09 -34.84
CA GLN A 31 -10.40 -0.79 -35.48
C GLN A 31 -9.52 0.16 -34.65
N ALA A 32 -9.68 0.18 -33.33
CA ALA A 32 -8.86 0.99 -32.45
C ALA A 32 -7.40 0.48 -32.39
N SER A 33 -7.21 -0.83 -32.33
CA SER A 33 -5.89 -1.47 -32.23
C SER A 33 -5.06 -1.37 -33.51
N SER A 34 -5.69 -1.32 -34.69
CA SER A 34 -4.97 -1.22 -35.97
C SER A 34 -4.23 0.10 -36.16
N GLN A 35 -4.52 1.09 -35.31
CA GLN A 35 -3.94 2.43 -35.37
C GLN A 35 -2.90 2.66 -34.26
N VAL A 36 -2.41 1.61 -33.61
CA VAL A 36 -1.38 1.70 -32.55
C VAL A 36 -0.03 1.23 -33.10
N SER A 37 1.01 2.01 -32.82
CA SER A 37 2.40 1.67 -33.15
C SER A 37 2.84 0.37 -32.46
N ALA A 38 3.73 -0.40 -33.09
CA ALA A 38 4.29 -1.64 -32.54
C ALA A 38 5.07 -1.44 -31.21
N TYR A 39 5.36 -0.18 -30.83
CA TYR A 39 5.98 0.16 -29.56
C TYR A 39 4.92 0.43 -28.49
N PHE A 40 4.79 -0.51 -27.56
CA PHE A 40 3.85 -0.44 -26.42
C PHE A 40 4.34 0.54 -25.34
N HIS A 41 4.04 1.83 -25.52
CA HIS A 41 4.21 2.86 -24.50
C HIS A 41 2.87 3.19 -23.79
N TYR A 42 2.96 3.75 -22.57
CA TYR A 42 1.80 4.21 -21.77
C TYR A 42 0.80 5.04 -22.60
N SER A 43 1.32 6.05 -23.30
CA SER A 43 0.52 6.98 -24.11
C SER A 43 -0.22 6.25 -25.23
N SER A 44 0.43 5.32 -25.92
CA SER A 44 -0.16 4.55 -27.01
C SER A 44 -1.26 3.61 -26.53
N MET A 45 -1.14 3.06 -25.32
CA MET A 45 -2.22 2.29 -24.69
C MET A 45 -3.39 3.22 -24.33
N MET A 46 -3.13 4.34 -23.65
CA MET A 46 -4.17 5.34 -23.34
C MET A 46 -4.94 5.82 -24.58
N GLU A 47 -4.25 6.09 -25.68
CA GLU A 47 -4.87 6.49 -26.95
C GLU A 47 -5.71 5.38 -27.59
N LEU A 48 -5.28 4.11 -27.51
CA LEU A 48 -6.09 2.97 -27.96
C LEU A 48 -7.43 2.97 -27.24
N ILE A 49 -7.38 3.10 -25.92
CA ILE A 49 -8.54 2.95 -25.05
C ILE A 49 -9.50 4.11 -25.23
N GLN A 50 -9.00 5.35 -25.22
CA GLN A 50 -9.82 6.53 -25.44
C GLN A 50 -10.55 6.46 -26.79
N ARG A 51 -9.87 6.03 -27.86
CA ARG A 51 -10.51 5.82 -29.17
C ARG A 51 -11.56 4.72 -29.14
N TYR A 52 -11.26 3.61 -28.48
CA TYR A 52 -12.16 2.48 -28.35
C TYR A 52 -13.43 2.87 -27.57
N GLN A 53 -13.28 3.51 -26.42
CA GLN A 53 -14.39 4.00 -25.59
C GLN A 53 -15.21 5.04 -26.33
N HIS A 54 -14.58 5.99 -27.01
CA HIS A 54 -15.29 6.96 -27.83
C HIS A 54 -16.13 6.26 -28.91
N THR A 55 -15.61 5.20 -29.52
CA THR A 55 -16.35 4.39 -30.51
C THR A 55 -17.54 3.66 -29.87
N LEU A 56 -17.36 3.05 -28.71
CA LEU A 56 -18.47 2.40 -27.98
C LEU A 56 -19.53 3.42 -27.55
N ALA A 57 -19.11 4.59 -27.07
CA ALA A 57 -20.00 5.68 -26.67
C ALA A 57 -20.82 6.20 -27.85
N GLN A 58 -20.22 6.33 -29.04
CA GLN A 58 -20.93 6.71 -30.26
C GLN A 58 -21.95 5.64 -30.69
N GLN A 59 -21.58 4.36 -30.66
CA GLN A 59 -22.46 3.26 -31.06
C GLN A 59 -23.68 3.10 -30.13
N SER A 60 -23.51 3.44 -28.87
CA SER A 60 -24.54 3.32 -27.83
C SER A 60 -25.22 4.66 -27.49
N ALA A 61 -24.88 5.76 -28.16
CA ALA A 61 -25.34 7.12 -27.82
C ALA A 61 -26.87 7.27 -27.79
N HIS A 62 -27.57 6.50 -28.63
CA HIS A 62 -29.02 6.52 -28.79
C HIS A 62 -29.75 5.49 -27.93
N TRP A 63 -29.04 4.69 -27.13
CA TRP A 63 -29.64 3.64 -26.30
C TRP A 63 -30.09 4.19 -24.96
N GLU A 64 -31.01 3.49 -24.30
CA GLU A 64 -31.38 3.78 -22.91
C GLU A 64 -30.16 3.67 -21.99
N ALA A 65 -30.21 4.38 -20.85
CA ALA A 65 -29.08 4.51 -19.94
C ALA A 65 -28.53 3.16 -19.46
N ALA A 66 -29.40 2.22 -19.08
CA ALA A 66 -28.99 0.92 -18.56
C ALA A 66 -28.28 0.04 -19.61
N PRO A 67 -28.87 -0.30 -20.76
CA PRO A 67 -28.19 -1.11 -21.80
C PRO A 67 -26.92 -0.46 -22.34
N ARG A 68 -26.91 0.86 -22.51
CA ARG A 68 -25.74 1.63 -22.93
C ARG A 68 -24.55 1.40 -22.00
N ARG A 69 -24.76 1.55 -20.69
CA ARG A 69 -23.70 1.43 -19.69
C ARG A 69 -23.17 0.00 -19.61
N TRP A 70 -24.04 -1.00 -19.64
CA TRP A 70 -23.60 -2.40 -19.65
C TRP A 70 -22.85 -2.81 -20.91
N PHE A 71 -23.22 -2.26 -22.06
CA PHE A 71 -22.45 -2.43 -23.28
C PHE A 71 -21.06 -1.81 -23.18
N GLN A 72 -20.95 -0.61 -22.61
CA GLN A 72 -19.67 0.04 -22.35
C GLN A 72 -18.84 -0.74 -21.32
N PHE A 73 -19.48 -1.27 -20.27
CA PHE A 73 -18.86 -2.11 -19.25
C PHE A 73 -18.28 -3.41 -19.82
N GLN A 74 -19.10 -4.17 -20.58
CA GLN A 74 -18.63 -5.37 -21.27
C GLN A 74 -17.53 -5.05 -22.28
N GLY A 75 -17.66 -3.91 -22.97
CA GLY A 75 -16.64 -3.41 -23.87
C GLY A 75 -15.32 -3.14 -23.15
N LEU A 76 -15.35 -2.52 -21.96
CA LEU A 76 -14.18 -2.24 -21.14
C LEU A 76 -13.51 -3.53 -20.63
N LEU A 77 -14.30 -4.48 -20.12
CA LEU A 77 -13.80 -5.81 -19.72
C LEU A 77 -13.11 -6.53 -20.88
N TYR A 78 -13.70 -6.48 -22.08
CA TYR A 78 -13.11 -7.04 -23.29
C TYR A 78 -11.82 -6.31 -23.67
N ALA A 79 -11.76 -4.99 -23.56
CA ALA A 79 -10.54 -4.23 -23.83
C ALA A 79 -9.43 -4.57 -22.84
N MET A 80 -9.74 -4.68 -21.54
CA MET A 80 -8.79 -5.13 -20.50
C MET A 80 -8.22 -6.50 -20.89
N LYS A 81 -9.11 -7.44 -21.21
CA LYS A 81 -8.78 -8.79 -21.67
C LYS A 81 -7.78 -8.76 -22.83
N LYS A 82 -8.04 -7.92 -23.84
CA LYS A 82 -7.23 -7.84 -25.07
C LYS A 82 -5.92 -7.09 -24.88
N VAL A 83 -5.89 -6.04 -24.06
CA VAL A 83 -4.66 -5.30 -23.77
C VAL A 83 -3.66 -6.19 -23.06
N GLU A 84 -4.09 -7.02 -22.10
CA GLU A 84 -3.19 -8.01 -21.48
C GLU A 84 -2.65 -9.03 -22.49
N GLU A 85 -3.48 -9.49 -23.44
CA GLU A 85 -3.04 -10.41 -24.51
C GLU A 85 -2.02 -9.76 -25.44
N LEU A 86 -2.24 -8.50 -25.82
CA LEU A 86 -1.30 -7.73 -26.64
C LEU A 86 0.01 -7.53 -25.89
N LEU A 87 -0.07 -7.17 -24.61
CA LEU A 87 1.10 -6.91 -23.80
C LEU A 87 1.90 -8.18 -23.61
N LYS A 88 1.32 -9.35 -23.30
CA LYS A 88 2.05 -10.63 -23.20
C LYS A 88 3.05 -10.89 -24.32
N SER A 89 2.74 -10.48 -25.56
CA SER A 89 3.64 -10.62 -26.70
C SER A 89 4.89 -9.71 -26.66
N ALA A 90 4.85 -8.62 -25.88
CA ALA A 90 5.87 -7.59 -25.72
C ALA A 90 6.69 -7.68 -24.41
N TRP A 91 6.42 -8.66 -23.52
CA TRP A 91 6.97 -8.80 -22.14
C TRP A 91 8.48 -9.10 -22.02
N ALA A 92 9.28 -8.83 -23.05
CA ALA A 92 10.72 -9.13 -23.03
C ALA A 92 11.61 -8.02 -22.40
N GLY A 93 11.04 -6.98 -21.74
CA GLY A 93 11.82 -5.84 -21.21
C GLY A 93 11.35 -5.31 -19.85
N SER A 94 12.31 -5.05 -18.96
CA SER A 94 12.13 -4.72 -17.53
C SER A 94 11.70 -3.26 -17.22
N SER A 95 11.37 -2.43 -18.21
CA SER A 95 11.14 -0.99 -18.01
C SER A 95 9.67 -0.55 -17.94
N GLN A 96 8.71 -1.47 -17.87
CA GLN A 96 7.29 -1.15 -18.07
C GLN A 96 6.44 -1.12 -16.77
N THR A 97 6.98 -1.48 -15.61
CA THR A 97 6.19 -1.65 -14.36
C THR A 97 5.44 -0.38 -13.92
N TRP A 98 6.08 0.79 -13.93
CA TRP A 98 5.42 2.05 -13.54
C TRP A 98 4.31 2.46 -14.50
N THR A 99 4.54 2.32 -15.81
CA THR A 99 3.54 2.57 -16.86
C THR A 99 2.30 1.69 -16.67
N MET A 100 2.47 0.44 -16.24
CA MET A 100 1.35 -0.47 -16.02
C MET A 100 0.49 -0.06 -14.82
N HIS A 101 1.10 0.42 -13.73
CA HIS A 101 0.33 0.88 -12.56
C HIS A 101 -0.56 2.09 -12.89
N TYR A 102 -0.05 3.07 -13.65
CA TYR A 102 -0.87 4.20 -14.11
C TYR A 102 -2.01 3.78 -15.04
N LEU A 103 -1.78 2.75 -15.87
CA LEU A 103 -2.84 2.19 -16.73
C LEU A 103 -3.90 1.52 -15.85
N GLU A 104 -3.49 0.64 -14.94
CA GLU A 104 -4.41 -0.01 -14.00
C GLU A 104 -5.26 1.01 -13.25
N ASP A 105 -4.66 2.04 -12.64
CA ASP A 105 -5.36 3.09 -11.89
C ASP A 105 -6.35 3.91 -12.74
N ALA A 106 -5.99 4.22 -14.00
CA ALA A 106 -6.86 4.98 -14.89
C ALA A 106 -8.09 4.16 -15.27
N TRP A 107 -7.89 2.89 -15.63
CA TRP A 107 -8.97 2.00 -16.01
C TRP A 107 -9.83 1.61 -14.83
N PHE A 108 -9.23 1.42 -13.67
CA PHE A 108 -9.95 1.09 -12.46
C PHE A 108 -10.91 2.22 -12.07
N ARG A 109 -10.47 3.48 -12.14
CA ARG A 109 -11.34 4.64 -11.91
C ARG A 109 -12.52 4.70 -12.87
N GLU A 110 -12.29 4.41 -14.14
CA GLU A 110 -13.37 4.40 -15.13
C GLU A 110 -14.33 3.23 -14.94
N PHE A 111 -13.80 2.04 -14.64
CA PHE A 111 -14.59 0.86 -14.31
C PHE A 111 -15.46 1.13 -13.07
N ALA A 112 -14.89 1.73 -12.02
CA ALA A 112 -15.61 2.12 -10.81
C ALA A 112 -16.68 3.19 -11.10
N ALA A 113 -16.40 4.18 -11.93
CA ALA A 113 -17.38 5.20 -12.32
C ALA A 113 -18.57 4.60 -13.11
N LEU A 114 -18.30 3.63 -14.00
CA LEU A 114 -19.37 2.89 -14.65
C LEU A 114 -20.19 2.12 -13.62
N CYS A 115 -19.54 1.47 -12.65
CA CYS A 115 -20.16 0.72 -11.55
C CYS A 115 -21.08 1.58 -10.66
N GLU A 116 -20.58 2.69 -10.06
CA GLU A 116 -21.30 3.52 -9.08
C GLU A 116 -22.63 4.10 -9.60
N GLU A 117 -22.77 4.27 -10.91
CA GLU A 117 -23.98 4.84 -11.52
C GLU A 117 -25.09 3.79 -11.78
N HIS A 118 -24.92 2.54 -11.34
CA HIS A 118 -25.86 1.44 -11.60
C HIS A 118 -26.87 1.19 -10.47
N SER A 119 -28.14 1.38 -10.82
CA SER A 119 -29.25 0.50 -10.45
C SER A 119 -30.07 0.29 -11.73
N ALA A 120 -30.63 -0.89 -11.95
CA ALA A 120 -31.30 -1.35 -13.17
C ALA A 120 -30.40 -1.97 -14.25
N ILE A 121 -29.95 -3.22 -14.07
CA ILE A 121 -30.10 -4.25 -15.11
C ILE A 121 -30.61 -5.56 -14.50
N VAL A 122 -31.74 -5.98 -15.04
CA VAL A 122 -32.60 -7.11 -14.64
C VAL A 122 -32.39 -8.34 -15.56
N HIS A 123 -31.51 -8.25 -16.58
CA HIS A 123 -31.38 -9.27 -17.62
C HIS A 123 -30.20 -10.23 -17.40
N ASP A 124 -30.55 -11.44 -16.91
CA ASP A 124 -29.72 -12.63 -16.65
C ASP A 124 -28.60 -12.91 -17.69
N PRO A 125 -28.83 -12.84 -19.03
CA PRO A 125 -27.78 -13.23 -19.99
C PRO A 125 -26.60 -12.25 -20.10
N GLN A 126 -26.81 -10.95 -19.84
CA GLN A 126 -25.76 -9.92 -19.96
C GLN A 126 -24.80 -9.97 -18.78
N ALA A 127 -25.35 -10.09 -17.57
CA ALA A 127 -24.57 -10.30 -16.37
C ALA A 127 -23.77 -11.61 -16.48
N GLN A 128 -24.35 -12.66 -17.07
CA GLN A 128 -23.70 -13.96 -17.22
C GLN A 128 -22.45 -13.92 -18.09
N GLY A 129 -22.47 -13.16 -19.21
CA GLY A 129 -21.29 -12.98 -20.07
C GLY A 129 -20.14 -12.26 -19.36
N SER A 130 -20.45 -11.20 -18.60
CA SER A 130 -19.47 -10.46 -17.80
C SER A 130 -18.87 -11.34 -16.70
N ARG A 131 -19.71 -12.07 -15.97
CA ARG A 131 -19.29 -13.03 -14.94
C ARG A 131 -18.40 -14.11 -15.52
N GLN A 132 -18.76 -14.68 -16.68
CA GLN A 132 -17.96 -15.71 -17.33
C GLN A 132 -16.57 -15.20 -17.72
N LEU A 133 -16.46 -13.98 -18.27
CA LEU A 133 -15.16 -13.39 -18.63
C LEU A 133 -14.29 -13.16 -17.40
N ILE A 134 -14.87 -12.61 -16.33
CA ILE A 134 -14.14 -12.36 -15.08
C ILE A 134 -13.72 -13.68 -14.44
N HIS A 135 -14.58 -14.71 -14.41
CA HIS A 135 -14.21 -16.04 -13.94
C HIS A 135 -13.08 -16.64 -14.78
N GLU A 136 -13.18 -16.58 -16.11
CA GLU A 136 -12.12 -17.04 -17.01
C GLU A 136 -10.79 -16.38 -16.66
N ARG A 137 -10.79 -15.08 -16.34
CA ARG A 137 -9.58 -14.32 -15.99
C ARG A 137 -9.09 -14.56 -14.57
N LEU A 138 -9.98 -14.70 -13.58
CA LEU A 138 -9.62 -15.05 -12.21
C LEU A 138 -8.85 -16.37 -12.16
N TRP A 139 -9.28 -17.35 -12.96
CA TRP A 139 -8.77 -18.73 -12.96
C TRP A 139 -7.83 -19.07 -14.12
N SER A 140 -7.40 -18.08 -14.91
CA SER A 140 -6.46 -18.32 -16.00
C SER A 140 -5.01 -18.35 -15.52
N ASP A 141 -4.26 -19.37 -15.93
CA ASP A 141 -2.80 -19.51 -15.73
C ASP A 141 -1.98 -18.55 -16.58
N ALA A 142 -2.63 -17.75 -17.42
CA ALA A 142 -1.95 -16.89 -18.38
C ALA A 142 -1.37 -15.67 -17.64
N HIS A 143 -0.25 -15.87 -16.96
CA HIS A 143 0.56 -14.79 -16.47
C HIS A 143 1.32 -14.13 -17.62
N PRO A 144 1.57 -12.84 -17.49
CA PRO A 144 1.26 -11.97 -16.34
C PRO A 144 0.09 -11.01 -16.60
N PHE A 145 -0.68 -10.75 -15.54
CA PHE A 145 -1.85 -9.86 -15.55
C PHE A 145 -1.44 -8.46 -15.13
N ILE A 146 -2.05 -7.45 -15.74
CA ILE A 146 -1.83 -6.03 -15.41
C ILE A 146 -2.96 -5.52 -14.54
N PHE A 147 -4.13 -6.14 -14.62
CA PHE A 147 -5.29 -5.75 -13.85
C PHE A 147 -5.51 -6.70 -12.67
N ASP A 148 -5.83 -6.12 -11.52
CA ASP A 148 -6.38 -6.87 -10.40
C ASP A 148 -7.82 -7.36 -10.68
N TRP A 149 -7.90 -8.53 -11.29
CA TRP A 149 -9.17 -9.19 -11.59
C TRP A 149 -9.97 -9.58 -10.33
N ALA A 150 -9.34 -9.72 -9.15
CA ALA A 150 -10.07 -9.97 -7.91
C ALA A 150 -10.80 -8.71 -7.43
N LEU A 151 -10.17 -7.55 -7.59
CA LEU A 151 -10.78 -6.25 -7.32
C LEU A 151 -11.91 -5.92 -8.33
N ILE A 152 -11.70 -6.21 -9.62
CA ILE A 152 -12.74 -6.08 -10.68
C ILE A 152 -13.93 -6.99 -10.36
N TYR A 153 -13.66 -8.23 -9.94
CA TYR A 153 -14.69 -9.17 -9.51
C TYR A 153 -15.50 -8.61 -8.34
N ARG A 154 -14.83 -8.08 -7.31
CA ARG A 154 -15.49 -7.45 -6.16
C ARG A 154 -16.42 -6.32 -6.58
N LEU A 155 -15.93 -5.40 -7.41
CA LEU A 155 -16.73 -4.29 -7.91
C LEU A 155 -17.92 -4.73 -8.74
N LEU A 156 -17.78 -5.78 -9.56
CA LEU A 156 -18.94 -6.35 -10.26
C LEU A 156 -20.02 -6.77 -9.25
N TRP A 157 -19.66 -7.57 -8.24
CA TRP A 157 -20.61 -8.07 -7.25
C TRP A 157 -21.27 -6.97 -6.42
N ASP A 158 -20.53 -5.90 -6.13
CA ASP A 158 -21.07 -4.74 -5.40
C ASP A 158 -22.14 -3.96 -6.18
N ASN A 159 -22.16 -4.09 -7.51
CA ASN A 159 -23.04 -3.34 -8.40
C ASN A 159 -24.08 -4.23 -9.10
N LEU A 160 -24.15 -5.51 -8.75
CA LEU A 160 -25.20 -6.42 -9.21
C LEU A 160 -26.45 -6.28 -8.35
N GLU A 161 -27.63 -6.35 -8.97
CA GLU A 161 -28.89 -6.38 -8.23
C GLU A 161 -29.00 -7.67 -7.40
N PRO A 162 -29.50 -7.58 -6.15
CA PRO A 162 -29.72 -8.76 -5.32
C PRO A 162 -30.58 -9.79 -6.04
N GLY A 163 -30.10 -11.04 -6.11
CA GLY A 163 -30.83 -12.15 -6.74
C GLY A 163 -30.57 -12.37 -8.24
N VAL A 164 -29.73 -11.54 -8.89
CA VAL A 164 -29.28 -11.82 -10.27
C VAL A 164 -28.48 -13.11 -10.35
N PHE A 165 -27.66 -13.39 -9.33
CA PHE A 165 -26.95 -14.66 -9.19
C PHE A 165 -27.14 -15.26 -7.80
N ASP A 166 -27.01 -16.58 -7.73
CA ASP A 166 -26.94 -17.31 -6.47
C ASP A 166 -25.56 -17.08 -5.81
N GLU A 167 -25.54 -16.18 -4.82
CA GLU A 167 -24.36 -15.86 -4.01
C GLU A 167 -23.88 -17.08 -3.22
N ALA A 168 -24.78 -17.95 -2.75
CA ALA A 168 -24.40 -19.14 -2.00
C ALA A 168 -23.69 -20.16 -2.90
N ALA A 169 -24.17 -20.34 -4.13
CA ALA A 169 -23.48 -21.16 -5.12
C ALA A 169 -22.09 -20.60 -5.48
N GLU A 170 -21.96 -19.27 -5.54
CA GLU A 170 -20.67 -18.61 -5.79
C GLU A 170 -19.69 -18.81 -4.63
N VAL A 171 -20.13 -18.60 -3.39
CA VAL A 171 -19.30 -18.86 -2.19
C VAL A 171 -18.86 -20.32 -2.16
N ALA A 172 -19.76 -21.27 -2.39
CA ALA A 172 -19.42 -22.69 -2.43
C ALA A 172 -18.39 -23.03 -3.52
N PHE A 173 -18.47 -22.36 -4.68
CA PHE A 173 -17.48 -22.50 -5.75
C PHE A 173 -16.10 -21.96 -5.33
N LEU A 174 -16.05 -20.79 -4.68
CA LEU A 174 -14.80 -20.19 -4.18
C LEU A 174 -14.15 -21.03 -3.07
N GLU A 175 -14.95 -21.55 -2.14
CA GLU A 175 -14.47 -22.45 -1.09
C GLU A 175 -13.91 -23.75 -1.66
N GLU A 176 -14.53 -24.29 -2.71
CA GLU A 176 -14.00 -25.45 -3.41
C GLU A 176 -12.68 -25.13 -4.11
N GLN A 177 -12.53 -23.93 -4.71
CA GLN A 177 -11.23 -23.52 -5.26
C GLN A 177 -10.15 -23.40 -4.18
N LEU A 178 -10.49 -22.95 -2.96
CA LEU A 178 -9.56 -22.88 -1.83
C LEU A 178 -9.14 -24.25 -1.27
N ARG A 179 -10.03 -25.26 -1.38
CA ARG A 179 -9.76 -26.64 -0.93
C ARG A 179 -8.82 -27.41 -1.86
N ARG A 180 -8.74 -27.01 -3.12
CA ARG A 180 -7.92 -27.66 -4.14
C ARG A 180 -6.44 -27.39 -3.91
N ALA A 181 -5.74 -28.40 -3.39
CA ALA A 181 -4.32 -28.32 -3.03
C ALA A 181 -3.34 -28.33 -4.24
N ASP A 182 -3.84 -28.54 -5.46
CA ASP A 182 -3.06 -28.67 -6.69
C ASP A 182 -2.87 -27.35 -7.45
N ARG A 183 -3.41 -26.24 -6.94
CA ARG A 183 -3.40 -24.94 -7.62
C ARG A 183 -2.18 -24.09 -7.27
N ALA A 184 -1.80 -23.23 -8.22
CA ALA A 184 -0.77 -22.23 -7.98
C ALA A 184 -1.21 -21.22 -6.89
N PRO A 185 -0.29 -20.72 -6.05
CA PRO A 185 -0.60 -19.83 -4.93
C PRO A 185 -1.40 -18.57 -5.30
N VAL A 186 -1.22 -18.04 -6.51
CA VAL A 186 -1.92 -16.85 -7.00
C VAL A 186 -3.44 -17.08 -7.10
N PHE A 187 -3.89 -18.29 -7.43
CA PHE A 187 -5.32 -18.60 -7.47
C PHE A 187 -5.93 -18.67 -6.07
N GLU A 188 -5.18 -19.24 -5.12
CA GLU A 188 -5.61 -19.29 -3.73
C GLU A 188 -5.77 -17.87 -3.18
N GLN A 189 -4.81 -16.97 -3.46
CA GLN A 189 -4.92 -15.56 -3.09
C GLN A 189 -6.18 -14.91 -3.68
N ARG A 190 -6.40 -15.04 -4.98
CA ARG A 190 -7.60 -14.48 -5.65
C ARG A 190 -8.89 -15.01 -5.05
N ALA A 191 -8.94 -16.30 -4.75
CA ALA A 191 -10.07 -16.94 -4.10
C ALA A 191 -10.32 -16.37 -2.69
N MET A 192 -9.25 -16.16 -1.90
CA MET A 192 -9.33 -15.55 -0.58
C MET A 192 -9.85 -14.11 -0.64
N VAL A 193 -9.37 -13.30 -1.59
CA VAL A 193 -9.85 -11.92 -1.76
C VAL A 193 -11.33 -11.90 -2.19
N ALA A 194 -11.70 -12.76 -3.14
CA ALA A 194 -13.08 -12.89 -3.63
C ALA A 194 -14.04 -13.34 -2.52
N ILE A 195 -13.70 -14.37 -1.74
CA ILE A 195 -14.58 -14.87 -0.67
C ILE A 195 -14.71 -13.87 0.49
N THR A 196 -13.67 -13.07 0.73
CA THR A 196 -13.67 -12.03 1.76
C THR A 196 -14.78 -11.01 1.53
N TYR A 197 -15.07 -10.65 0.27
CA TYR A 197 -16.18 -9.78 -0.06
C TYR A 197 -17.53 -10.33 0.44
N PHE A 198 -17.83 -11.60 0.17
CA PHE A 198 -19.09 -12.21 0.59
C PHE A 198 -19.17 -12.35 2.11
N TYR A 199 -18.08 -12.74 2.76
CA TYR A 199 -18.04 -12.81 4.22
C TYR A 199 -18.22 -11.44 4.88
N LEU A 200 -17.70 -10.37 4.29
CA LEU A 200 -17.92 -9.01 4.77
C LEU A 200 -19.39 -8.59 4.69
N LYS A 201 -20.07 -8.93 3.59
CA LYS A 201 -21.49 -8.65 3.37
C LYS A 201 -22.40 -9.37 4.38
N GLU A 202 -21.98 -10.54 4.85
CA GLU A 202 -22.67 -11.32 5.88
C GLU A 202 -22.17 -11.03 7.31
N ASP A 203 -21.32 -10.01 7.51
CA ASP A 203 -20.68 -9.66 8.78
C ASP A 203 -19.90 -10.82 9.45
N LYS A 204 -19.36 -11.74 8.64
CA LYS A 204 -18.55 -12.90 9.06
C LYS A 204 -17.06 -12.57 9.17
N ASP A 205 -16.74 -11.48 9.86
CA ASP A 205 -15.36 -10.99 10.03
C ASP A 205 -14.40 -12.04 10.61
N GLU A 206 -14.87 -12.82 11.60
CA GLU A 206 -14.07 -13.88 12.23
C GLU A 206 -13.68 -14.99 11.27
N ALA A 207 -14.56 -15.33 10.32
CA ALA A 207 -14.30 -16.36 9.32
C ALA A 207 -13.18 -15.93 8.37
N ILE A 208 -13.12 -14.64 8.03
CA ILE A 208 -12.06 -14.05 7.21
C ILE A 208 -10.72 -14.17 7.95
N TRP A 209 -10.65 -13.73 9.20
CA TRP A 209 -9.39 -13.80 9.95
C TRP A 209 -8.93 -15.24 10.19
N ALA A 210 -9.86 -16.17 10.43
CA ALA A 210 -9.55 -17.59 10.56
C ALA A 210 -9.01 -18.18 9.25
N MET A 211 -9.59 -17.80 8.10
CA MET A 211 -9.09 -18.18 6.79
C MET A 211 -7.66 -17.67 6.55
N LEU A 212 -7.42 -16.38 6.81
CA LEU A 212 -6.09 -15.77 6.62
C LEU A 212 -5.03 -16.39 7.52
N ARG A 213 -5.33 -16.61 8.80
CA ARG A 213 -4.41 -17.28 9.73
C ARG A 213 -4.05 -18.68 9.26
N ARG A 214 -5.05 -19.48 8.87
CA ARG A 214 -4.82 -20.83 8.32
C ARG A 214 -3.96 -20.80 7.05
N ALA A 215 -4.17 -19.82 6.18
CA ALA A 215 -3.38 -19.66 4.97
C ALA A 215 -1.90 -19.35 5.30
N VAL A 216 -1.66 -18.43 6.23
CA VAL A 216 -0.31 -18.09 6.69
C VAL A 216 0.37 -19.27 7.40
N GLU A 217 -0.35 -19.99 8.26
CA GLU A 217 0.14 -21.20 8.94
C GLU A 217 0.51 -22.31 7.95
N ALA A 218 -0.26 -22.44 6.87
CA ALA A 218 0.03 -23.37 5.77
C ALA A 218 1.14 -22.89 4.83
N GLY A 219 1.75 -21.72 5.09
CA GLY A 219 2.82 -21.15 4.26
C GLY A 219 2.35 -20.59 2.91
N LYS A 220 1.05 -20.31 2.77
CA LYS A 220 0.46 -19.74 1.55
C LYS A 220 0.80 -18.25 1.42
N GLN A 221 0.79 -17.76 0.18
CA GLN A 221 0.98 -16.33 -0.10
C GLN A 221 -0.26 -15.54 0.30
N VAL A 222 -0.09 -14.55 1.17
CA VAL A 222 -1.14 -13.63 1.61
C VAL A 222 -0.62 -12.21 1.45
N HIS A 223 -1.35 -11.39 0.69
CA HIS A 223 -1.04 -9.99 0.49
C HIS A 223 -1.97 -9.14 1.36
N LEU A 224 -1.43 -8.54 2.42
CA LEU A 224 -2.24 -7.82 3.40
C LEU A 224 -2.83 -6.51 2.84
N ALA A 225 -2.22 -5.94 1.79
CA ALA A 225 -2.75 -4.78 1.05
C ALA A 225 -4.22 -4.99 0.63
N ASP A 226 -4.55 -6.20 0.14
CA ASP A 226 -5.89 -6.58 -0.34
C ASP A 226 -6.96 -6.47 0.77
N TYR A 227 -6.55 -6.47 2.04
CA TYR A 227 -7.41 -6.43 3.21
C TYR A 227 -7.39 -5.07 3.92
N LEU A 228 -6.31 -4.30 3.78
CA LEU A 228 -6.22 -2.96 4.36
C LEU A 228 -7.19 -1.96 3.74
N VAL A 229 -7.60 -2.19 2.50
CA VAL A 229 -8.65 -1.39 1.84
C VAL A 229 -9.96 -1.39 2.63
N TYR A 230 -10.28 -2.49 3.33
CA TYR A 230 -11.49 -2.57 4.17
C TYR A 230 -11.36 -1.75 5.45
N VAL A 231 -10.15 -1.64 6.03
CA VAL A 231 -9.92 -0.74 7.17
C VAL A 231 -10.21 0.70 6.76
N ALA A 232 -9.72 1.11 5.58
CA ALA A 232 -9.99 2.44 5.04
C ALA A 232 -11.50 2.66 4.79
N ASP A 233 -12.21 1.70 4.19
CA ASP A 233 -13.66 1.77 3.97
C ASP A 233 -14.44 1.89 5.30
N PHE A 234 -14.11 1.08 6.31
CA PHE A 234 -14.73 1.19 7.63
C PHE A 234 -14.47 2.53 8.31
N MET A 235 -13.27 3.09 8.16
CA MET A 235 -12.96 4.43 8.67
C MET A 235 -13.78 5.52 7.96
N GLN A 236 -13.92 5.43 6.62
CA GLN A 236 -14.72 6.37 5.83
C GLN A 236 -16.22 6.30 6.19
N ARG A 237 -16.73 5.10 6.48
CA ARG A 237 -18.12 4.88 6.92
C ARG A 237 -18.33 5.11 8.42
N GLU A 238 -17.33 5.64 9.13
CA GLU A 238 -17.35 5.89 10.57
C GLU A 238 -17.61 4.63 11.44
N GLN A 239 -17.35 3.43 10.92
CA GLN A 239 -17.45 2.17 11.65
C GLN A 239 -16.19 1.92 12.50
N TRP A 240 -15.89 2.85 13.40
CA TRP A 240 -14.60 2.93 14.11
C TRP A 240 -14.25 1.67 14.91
N VAL A 241 -15.22 1.02 15.54
CA VAL A 241 -15.00 -0.19 16.35
C VAL A 241 -14.60 -1.37 15.46
N ARG A 242 -15.29 -1.55 14.32
CA ARG A 242 -14.98 -2.59 13.34
C ARG A 242 -13.62 -2.34 12.70
N ALA A 243 -13.35 -1.09 12.30
CA ALA A 243 -12.06 -0.66 11.74
C ALA A 243 -10.89 -0.95 12.69
N LEU A 244 -11.01 -0.59 13.98
CA LEU A 244 -9.97 -0.86 14.97
C LEU A 244 -9.77 -2.36 15.20
N THR A 245 -10.86 -3.14 15.20
CA THR A 245 -10.78 -4.60 15.35
C THR A 245 -10.03 -5.22 14.17
N TRP A 246 -10.36 -4.81 12.95
CA TRP A 246 -9.63 -5.22 11.75
C TRP A 246 -8.16 -4.82 11.79
N LEU A 247 -7.88 -3.57 12.18
CA LEU A 247 -6.51 -3.08 12.28
C LEU A 247 -5.68 -3.92 13.27
N ARG A 248 -6.23 -4.26 14.44
CA ARG A 248 -5.59 -5.17 15.41
C ARG A 248 -5.33 -6.56 14.83
N GLN A 249 -6.33 -7.15 14.17
CA GLN A 249 -6.21 -8.49 13.59
C GLN A 249 -5.16 -8.54 12.47
N LEU A 250 -5.12 -7.52 11.60
CA LEU A 250 -4.11 -7.42 10.54
C LEU A 250 -2.71 -7.12 11.10
N SER A 251 -2.63 -6.34 12.18
CA SER A 251 -1.37 -5.99 12.84
C SER A 251 -0.70 -7.16 13.57
N ALA A 252 -1.48 -8.18 13.94
CA ALA A 252 -0.99 -9.38 14.63
C ALA A 252 -0.29 -10.38 13.69
N PHE A 253 -0.33 -10.18 12.38
CA PHE A 253 0.35 -11.06 11.43
C PHE A 253 1.89 -10.94 11.50
N PRO A 254 2.63 -11.96 11.00
CA PRO A 254 4.08 -11.92 10.96
C PRO A 254 4.61 -10.69 10.21
N VAL A 255 5.65 -10.06 10.76
CA VAL A 255 6.22 -8.80 10.25
C VAL A 255 6.67 -8.90 8.79
N ALA A 256 7.10 -10.09 8.35
CA ALA A 256 7.47 -10.34 6.95
C ALA A 256 6.35 -10.00 5.94
N LEU A 257 5.07 -10.13 6.34
CA LEU A 257 3.92 -9.77 5.51
C LEU A 257 3.57 -8.28 5.58
N LEU A 258 4.04 -7.58 6.60
CA LEU A 258 3.70 -6.18 6.89
C LEU A 258 4.72 -5.18 6.32
N VAL A 259 5.86 -5.66 5.82
CA VAL A 259 6.98 -4.79 5.36
C VAL A 259 6.54 -3.76 4.31
N GLY A 260 5.74 -4.18 3.32
CA GLY A 260 5.22 -3.28 2.28
C GLY A 260 4.17 -2.29 2.80
N GLU A 261 3.48 -2.65 3.87
CA GLU A 261 2.30 -1.94 4.36
C GLU A 261 2.55 -1.16 5.66
N THR A 262 3.78 -1.13 6.15
CA THR A 262 4.12 -0.56 7.47
C THR A 262 3.73 0.92 7.55
N VAL A 263 3.92 1.68 6.47
CA VAL A 263 3.55 3.11 6.41
C VAL A 263 2.03 3.28 6.58
N THR A 264 1.24 2.54 5.81
CA THR A 264 -0.22 2.58 5.86
C THR A 264 -0.75 2.19 7.25
N LEU A 265 -0.20 1.11 7.82
CA LEU A 265 -0.54 0.65 9.16
C LEU A 265 -0.22 1.69 10.23
N CYS A 266 0.96 2.32 10.17
CA CYS A 266 1.34 3.39 11.10
C CYS A 266 0.39 4.59 11.02
N GLN A 267 -0.02 5.00 9.82
CA GLN A 267 -0.98 6.10 9.65
C GLN A 267 -2.35 5.77 10.25
N TYR A 268 -2.85 4.56 10.03
CA TYR A 268 -4.12 4.12 10.62
C TYR A 268 -4.02 4.04 12.14
N TRP A 269 -2.96 3.41 12.66
CA TRP A 269 -2.76 3.32 14.11
C TRP A 269 -2.60 4.69 14.77
N GLN A 270 -1.89 5.63 14.16
CA GLN A 270 -1.77 6.98 14.68
C GLN A 270 -3.14 7.64 14.84
N THR A 271 -4.02 7.49 13.84
CA THR A 271 -5.39 8.00 13.89
C THR A 271 -6.18 7.41 15.07
N PHE A 272 -6.07 6.10 15.30
CA PHE A 272 -6.74 5.44 16.43
C PHE A 272 -6.10 5.78 17.79
N ALA A 273 -4.79 5.93 17.82
CA ALA A 273 -4.05 6.27 19.03
C ALA A 273 -4.44 7.66 19.53
N ASP A 274 -4.51 8.66 18.65
CA ASP A 274 -4.94 10.02 18.98
C ASP A 274 -6.43 10.06 19.41
N LYS A 275 -7.28 9.24 18.77
CA LYS A 275 -8.73 9.26 19.00
C LYS A 275 -9.17 8.52 20.27
N TYR A 276 -8.51 7.41 20.61
CA TYR A 276 -8.92 6.50 21.68
C TYR A 276 -7.87 6.35 22.79
N ASP A 277 -6.82 7.17 22.78
CA ASP A 277 -5.71 7.11 23.74
C ASP A 277 -5.01 5.74 23.76
N LEU A 278 -4.86 5.13 22.58
CA LEU A 278 -4.25 3.79 22.39
C LEU A 278 -2.73 3.89 22.11
N HIS A 279 -2.08 4.91 22.63
CA HIS A 279 -0.67 5.20 22.35
C HIS A 279 0.28 4.09 22.82
N ASP A 280 0.01 3.45 23.96
CA ASP A 280 0.81 2.33 24.46
C ASP A 280 0.67 1.08 23.58
N GLU A 281 -0.54 0.79 23.11
CA GLU A 281 -0.81 -0.34 22.21
C GLU A 281 -0.13 -0.10 20.85
N TYR A 282 -0.24 1.11 20.30
CA TYR A 282 0.45 1.47 19.07
C TYR A 282 1.98 1.34 19.21
N LEU A 283 2.54 1.80 20.33
CA LEU A 283 3.98 1.69 20.59
C LEU A 283 4.45 0.22 20.63
N ALA A 284 3.63 -0.70 21.15
CA ALA A 284 3.93 -2.12 21.16
C ALA A 284 4.02 -2.70 19.74
N TYR A 285 3.07 -2.35 18.85
CA TYR A 285 3.12 -2.76 17.45
C TYR A 285 4.32 -2.14 16.71
N LEU A 286 4.59 -0.85 16.91
CA LEU A 286 5.78 -0.21 16.35
C LEU A 286 7.06 -0.95 16.74
N ARG A 287 7.18 -1.38 18.00
CA ARG A 287 8.35 -2.16 18.46
C ARG A 287 8.44 -3.51 17.75
N GLN A 288 7.32 -4.19 17.54
CA GLN A 288 7.26 -5.47 16.81
C GLN A 288 7.70 -5.31 15.35
N TRP A 289 7.36 -4.19 14.71
CA TRP A 289 7.64 -3.93 13.30
C TRP A 289 9.02 -3.33 13.01
N LEU A 290 9.89 -3.22 14.02
CA LEU A 290 11.26 -2.80 13.79
C LEU A 290 11.98 -3.80 12.86
N PRO A 291 12.82 -3.33 11.91
CA PRO A 291 13.30 -1.96 11.76
C PRO A 291 12.45 -1.04 10.86
N TRP A 292 11.39 -1.55 10.23
CA TRP A 292 10.62 -0.80 9.21
C TRP A 292 9.79 0.36 9.79
N SER A 293 9.47 0.28 11.08
CA SER A 293 8.74 1.29 11.84
C SER A 293 9.64 2.31 12.57
N ASP A 294 10.96 2.33 12.34
CA ASP A 294 11.94 3.10 13.14
C ASP A 294 11.58 4.59 13.30
N ASP A 295 11.17 5.25 12.22
CA ASP A 295 10.82 6.67 12.25
C ASP A 295 9.58 6.92 13.10
N TYR A 296 8.50 6.14 12.87
CA TYR A 296 7.26 6.23 13.63
C TYR A 296 7.46 5.87 15.11
N TYR A 297 8.28 4.87 15.41
CA TYR A 297 8.62 4.49 16.78
C TYR A 297 9.29 5.62 17.54
N GLN A 298 10.27 6.29 16.92
CA GLN A 298 10.95 7.43 17.52
C GLN A 298 10.00 8.61 17.74
N GLU A 299 9.14 8.92 16.76
CA GLU A 299 8.15 9.98 16.89
C GLU A 299 7.13 9.69 18.01
N GLN A 300 6.68 8.44 18.13
CA GLN A 300 5.71 8.05 19.15
C GLN A 300 6.30 8.11 20.57
N LEU A 301 7.54 7.63 20.77
CA LEU A 301 8.24 7.77 22.06
C LEU A 301 8.35 9.24 22.48
N LEU A 302 8.66 10.10 21.52
CA LEU A 302 8.79 11.52 21.71
C LEU A 302 7.46 12.21 22.01
N HIS A 303 6.39 11.82 21.33
CA HIS A 303 5.02 12.28 21.56
C HIS A 303 4.55 11.94 22.99
N MET A 304 4.83 10.72 23.44
CA MET A 304 4.49 10.24 24.78
C MET A 304 5.44 10.76 25.88
N GLY A 305 6.44 11.58 25.55
CA GLY A 305 7.42 12.10 26.50
C GLY A 305 8.40 11.04 27.04
N GLN A 306 8.50 9.87 26.42
CA GLN A 306 9.41 8.78 26.77
C GLN A 306 10.84 9.06 26.28
N TYR A 307 11.42 10.18 26.71
CA TYR A 307 12.73 10.67 26.27
C TYR A 307 13.88 9.73 26.63
N GLU A 308 13.77 8.98 27.73
CA GLU A 308 14.78 8.01 28.16
C GLU A 308 14.91 6.87 27.14
N GLN A 309 13.78 6.23 26.80
CA GLN A 309 13.74 5.16 25.80
C GLN A 309 14.19 5.65 24.42
N TRP A 310 13.83 6.88 24.04
CA TRP A 310 14.33 7.47 22.79
C TRP A 310 15.85 7.62 22.80
N VAL A 311 16.45 8.07 23.91
CA VAL A 311 17.92 8.17 24.04
C VAL A 311 18.57 6.80 23.99
N GLU A 312 18.02 5.80 24.70
CA GLU A 312 18.51 4.42 24.66
C GLU A 312 18.52 3.88 23.23
N TRP A 313 17.46 4.19 22.47
CA TRP A 313 17.36 3.83 21.06
C TRP A 313 18.45 4.49 20.20
N GLN A 314 18.71 5.79 20.38
CA GLN A 314 19.82 6.48 19.69
C GLN A 314 21.19 5.88 20.03
N LEU A 315 21.40 5.51 21.30
CA LEU A 315 22.63 4.88 21.78
C LEU A 315 22.82 3.47 21.19
N HIS A 316 21.73 2.71 21.05
CA HIS A 316 21.73 1.40 20.41
C HIS A 316 22.14 1.50 18.94
N LYS A 317 21.55 2.45 18.20
CA LYS A 317 21.90 2.77 16.80
C LYS A 317 23.28 3.41 16.64
N ARG A 318 23.91 3.83 17.74
CA ARG A 318 25.20 4.55 17.79
C ARG A 318 25.19 5.83 16.94
N CYS A 319 24.04 6.52 16.92
CA CYS A 319 23.86 7.74 16.14
C CYS A 319 24.77 8.87 16.64
N TYR A 320 25.33 9.65 15.72
CA TYR A 320 25.97 10.91 16.06
C TYR A 320 24.90 12.00 16.24
N PRO A 321 25.15 13.04 17.05
CA PRO A 321 24.20 14.15 17.20
C PRO A 321 23.83 14.87 15.89
N ALA A 322 24.59 14.68 14.82
CA ALA A 322 24.31 15.24 13.50
C ALA A 322 23.37 14.37 12.66
N ASP A 323 23.28 13.07 12.98
CA ASP A 323 22.45 12.10 12.25
C ASP A 323 20.99 12.15 12.70
N VAL A 324 20.74 12.68 13.90
CA VAL A 324 19.41 12.79 14.48
C VAL A 324 18.69 14.02 13.92
N GLU A 325 17.41 13.86 13.60
CA GLU A 325 16.56 14.96 13.14
C GLU A 325 16.59 16.14 14.13
N ARG A 326 16.86 17.35 13.62
CA ARG A 326 17.04 18.55 14.45
C ARG A 326 15.83 18.88 15.32
N ARG A 327 14.61 18.59 14.83
CA ARG A 327 13.36 18.80 15.57
C ARG A 327 13.31 17.91 16.82
N GLN A 328 13.51 16.61 16.64
CA GLN A 328 13.56 15.62 17.71
C GLN A 328 14.62 15.98 18.75
N TRP A 329 15.83 16.30 18.30
CA TRP A 329 16.93 16.70 19.17
C TRP A 329 16.59 17.89 20.07
N LYS A 330 16.01 18.95 19.49
CA LYS A 330 15.63 20.15 20.24
C LYS A 330 14.55 19.87 21.27
N MET A 331 13.63 18.96 20.97
CA MET A 331 12.58 18.59 21.91
C MET A 331 13.16 17.94 23.17
N VAL A 332 14.06 16.97 23.00
CA VAL A 332 14.76 16.32 24.11
C VAL A 332 15.69 17.29 24.84
N GLU A 333 16.40 18.17 24.12
CA GLU A 333 17.26 19.19 24.76
C GLU A 333 16.44 20.15 25.65
N LYS A 334 15.22 20.50 25.23
CA LYS A 334 14.34 21.38 26.00
C LYS A 334 13.73 20.67 27.22
N ALA A 335 13.27 19.43 27.05
CA ALA A 335 12.56 18.70 28.09
C ALA A 335 13.51 18.02 29.10
N ALA A 336 14.55 17.33 28.61
CA ALA A 336 15.44 16.51 29.43
C ALA A 336 16.90 16.56 28.93
N PRO A 337 17.59 17.72 29.02
CA PRO A 337 18.94 17.91 28.47
C PRO A 337 20.02 17.00 29.09
N HIS A 338 19.76 16.45 30.28
CA HIS A 338 20.66 15.51 30.95
C HIS A 338 20.74 14.15 30.26
N LEU A 339 19.67 13.73 29.59
CA LEU A 339 19.61 12.47 28.85
C LEU A 339 20.47 12.51 27.57
N LEU A 340 20.85 13.69 27.07
CA LEU A 340 21.69 13.79 25.87
C LEU A 340 23.19 13.57 26.15
N LEU A 341 23.62 13.62 27.42
CA LEU A 341 25.04 13.47 27.79
C LEU A 341 25.65 12.15 27.27
N PRO A 342 25.00 10.97 27.46
CA PRO A 342 25.53 9.69 26.99
C PRO A 342 25.76 9.66 25.47
N ILE A 343 24.86 10.26 24.68
CA ILE A 343 24.98 10.31 23.21
C ILE A 343 26.26 11.06 22.81
N TYR A 344 26.52 12.22 23.43
CA TYR A 344 27.76 12.96 23.20
C TYR A 344 28.99 12.16 23.61
N HIS A 345 28.96 11.50 24.76
CA HIS A 345 30.09 10.67 25.23
C HIS A 345 30.40 9.54 24.24
N GLN A 346 29.37 8.83 23.77
CA GLN A 346 29.49 7.75 22.80
C GLN A 346 30.03 8.27 21.45
N ALA A 347 29.46 9.36 20.94
CA ALA A 347 29.88 10.00 19.69
C ALA A 347 31.34 10.48 19.72
N ILE A 348 31.75 11.14 20.81
CA ILE A 348 33.13 11.59 21.00
C ILE A 348 34.10 10.40 21.02
N ALA A 349 33.76 9.35 21.77
CA ALA A 349 34.57 8.14 21.83
C ALA A 349 34.68 7.45 20.46
N GLY A 350 33.60 7.42 19.68
CA GLY A 350 33.57 6.92 18.31
C GLY A 350 34.50 7.69 17.38
N LEU A 351 34.39 9.02 17.36
CA LEU A 351 35.23 9.89 16.53
C LEU A 351 36.72 9.78 16.85
N ILE A 352 37.08 9.66 18.14
CA ILE A 352 38.48 9.48 18.54
C ILE A 352 39.03 8.14 18.01
N ARG A 353 38.21 7.08 17.98
CA ARG A 353 38.63 5.76 17.48
C ARG A 353 38.92 5.74 15.98
N LEU A 354 38.33 6.64 15.19
CA LEU A 354 38.59 6.74 13.75
C LEU A 354 40.04 7.16 13.42
N LYS A 355 40.76 7.76 14.38
CA LYS A 355 42.17 8.18 14.24
C LYS A 355 42.48 9.11 13.06
N GLN A 356 41.52 9.94 12.67
CA GLN A 356 41.68 10.92 11.58
C GLN A 356 41.65 12.36 12.12
N ARG A 357 42.45 13.26 11.52
CA ARG A 357 42.52 14.68 11.93
C ARG A 357 41.13 15.35 11.88
N LYS A 358 40.36 15.11 10.81
CA LYS A 358 38.98 15.62 10.66
C LYS A 358 38.06 15.11 11.78
N ALA A 359 38.15 13.82 12.14
CA ALA A 359 37.37 13.25 13.22
C ALA A 359 37.71 13.85 14.60
N TYR A 360 38.99 14.17 14.86
CA TYR A 360 39.40 14.86 16.08
C TYR A 360 38.87 16.31 16.17
N GLN A 361 38.78 17.01 15.04
CA GLN A 361 38.16 18.34 14.98
C GLN A 361 36.66 18.27 15.33
N GLU A 362 35.94 17.31 14.75
CA GLU A 362 34.53 17.09 15.08
C GLU A 362 34.34 16.67 16.55
N ALA A 363 35.21 15.79 17.07
CA ALA A 363 35.18 15.40 18.48
C ALA A 363 35.36 16.61 19.40
N THR A 364 36.28 17.52 19.06
CA THR A 364 36.53 18.76 19.80
C THR A 364 35.29 19.69 19.78
N LYS A 365 34.59 19.80 18.64
CA LYS A 365 33.33 20.54 18.54
C LYS A 365 32.24 19.93 19.42
N LEU A 366 32.09 18.60 19.41
CA LEU A 366 31.15 17.89 20.27
C LEU A 366 31.50 18.06 21.76
N MET A 367 32.78 18.02 22.13
CA MET A 367 33.25 18.27 23.50
C MET A 367 32.88 19.67 24.00
N LYS A 368 32.99 20.71 23.16
CA LYS A 368 32.55 22.07 23.50
C LYS A 368 31.04 22.13 23.79
N LYS A 369 30.23 21.44 22.98
CA LYS A 369 28.78 21.32 23.19
C LYS A 369 28.49 20.56 24.49
N LEU A 370 29.16 19.44 24.73
CA LEU A 370 29.04 18.65 25.95
C LEU A 370 29.40 19.47 27.20
N ARG A 371 30.49 20.23 27.17
CA ARG A 371 30.85 21.18 28.25
C ARG A 371 29.72 22.16 28.56
N THR A 372 29.06 22.66 27.52
CA THR A 372 27.93 23.59 27.67
C THR A 372 26.73 22.91 28.33
N LEU A 373 26.44 21.66 27.99
CA LEU A 373 25.37 20.87 28.61
C LEU A 373 25.63 20.59 30.09
N TYR A 374 26.85 20.17 30.44
CA TYR A 374 27.26 20.02 31.84
C TYR A 374 27.12 21.32 32.64
N ARG A 375 27.50 22.46 32.04
CA ARG A 375 27.34 23.78 32.67
C ARG A 375 25.89 24.15 32.88
N LYS A 376 25.00 23.92 31.90
CA LYS A 376 23.56 24.16 32.03
C LYS A 376 22.94 23.34 33.17
N GLN A 377 23.49 22.15 33.45
CA GLN A 377 23.03 21.24 34.50
C GLN A 377 23.74 21.42 35.85
N LYS A 378 24.58 22.46 36.00
CA LYS A 378 25.39 22.70 37.22
C LYS A 378 26.30 21.51 37.61
N LYS A 379 26.79 20.75 36.62
CA LYS A 379 27.64 19.56 36.78
C LYS A 379 29.07 19.78 36.27
N GLN A 380 29.65 20.96 36.51
CA GLN A 380 31.00 21.32 36.03
C GLN A 380 32.10 20.39 36.56
N ASP A 381 31.97 19.91 37.80
CA ASP A 381 32.95 18.98 38.40
C ASP A 381 33.01 17.64 37.66
N GLN A 382 31.84 17.14 37.22
CA GLN A 382 31.75 15.90 36.44
C GLN A 382 32.40 16.08 35.06
N TRP A 383 32.20 17.24 34.43
CA TRP A 383 32.88 17.60 33.18
C TRP A 383 34.41 17.57 33.35
N GLN A 384 34.94 18.14 34.43
CA GLN A 384 36.39 18.13 34.68
C GLN A 384 36.93 16.72 34.87
N ARG A 385 36.25 15.87 35.65
CA ARG A 385 36.63 14.46 35.81
C ARG A 385 36.64 13.71 34.48
N TYR A 386 35.60 13.91 33.66
CA TYR A 386 35.53 13.31 32.33
C TYR A 386 36.68 13.76 31.44
N LEU A 387 36.97 15.06 31.40
CA LEU A 387 38.02 15.62 30.56
C LEU A 387 39.39 15.08 30.96
N VAL A 388 39.70 15.02 32.26
CA VAL A 388 40.95 14.44 32.80
C VAL A 388 41.08 12.95 32.44
N HIS A 389 39.99 12.19 32.59
CA HIS A 389 39.99 10.78 32.19
C HIS A 389 40.26 10.61 30.69
N LEU A 390 39.61 11.42 29.86
CA LEU A 390 39.73 11.37 28.41
C LEU A 390 41.16 11.73 27.94
N THR A 391 41.74 12.80 28.48
CA THR A 391 43.09 13.25 28.11
C THR A 391 44.15 12.26 28.55
N THR A 392 43.99 11.66 29.73
CA THR A 392 44.89 10.62 30.25
C THR A 392 44.81 9.35 29.41
N ARG A 393 43.59 8.90 29.08
CA ARG A 393 43.36 7.71 28.25
C ARG A 393 43.94 7.85 26.84
N PHE A 394 43.89 9.06 26.26
CA PHE A 394 44.38 9.34 24.91
C PHE A 394 45.63 10.22 24.87
N ALA A 395 46.49 10.14 25.89
CA ALA A 395 47.70 10.98 26.02
C ALA A 395 48.66 10.84 24.83
N ARG A 396 48.71 9.65 24.20
CA ARG A 396 49.60 9.37 23.06
C ARG A 396 49.09 9.93 21.73
N LEU A 397 47.83 10.33 21.64
CA LEU A 397 47.24 10.88 20.40
C LEU A 397 47.56 12.38 20.27
N ARG A 398 48.80 12.72 19.91
CA ARG A 398 49.29 14.12 19.82
C ARG A 398 48.39 15.03 18.99
N ALA A 399 47.93 14.55 17.83
CA ALA A 399 47.02 15.30 16.97
C ALA A 399 45.67 15.62 17.64
N LEU A 400 45.14 14.70 18.46
CA LEU A 400 43.93 14.97 19.25
C LEU A 400 44.20 16.02 20.34
N GLN A 401 45.33 15.92 21.05
CA GLN A 401 45.72 16.89 22.08
C GLN A 401 45.88 18.30 21.49
N GLU A 402 46.49 18.43 20.32
CA GLU A 402 46.59 19.70 19.60
C GLU A 402 45.21 20.29 19.25
N GLU A 403 44.30 19.49 18.72
CA GLU A 403 42.94 19.95 18.41
C GLU A 403 42.17 20.34 19.68
N MET A 404 42.36 19.62 20.80
CA MET A 404 41.76 19.98 22.08
C MET A 404 42.32 21.29 22.67
N ARG A 405 43.63 21.58 22.51
CA ARG A 405 44.24 22.87 22.87
C ARG A 405 43.71 24.01 22.02
N LYS A 406 43.68 23.83 20.69
CA LYS A 406 43.02 24.78 19.76
C LYS A 406 41.55 24.99 20.13
N GLY A 407 40.92 23.95 20.64
CA GLY A 407 39.57 23.96 21.17
C GLY A 407 39.38 24.66 22.51
N GLN A 408 40.44 25.15 23.18
CA GLN A 408 40.37 25.69 24.55
C GLN A 408 39.65 24.73 25.52
N LEU A 409 39.86 23.42 25.31
CA LEU A 409 39.36 22.38 26.21
C LEU A 409 40.41 22.06 27.27
N ILE A 410 41.68 22.10 26.88
CA ILE A 410 42.86 21.89 27.74
C ILE A 410 43.85 23.03 27.50
N ASN A 411 44.65 23.32 28.52
CA ASN A 411 45.71 24.31 28.44
C ASN A 411 46.96 23.77 27.74
#